data_AF-A0A6J4NW06-F1
#
_entry.id   AF-A0A6J4NW06-F1
#
_cell.length_a   1.000
_cell.length_b   1.000
_cell.length_c   1.000
_cell.angle_alpha   90.00
_cell.angle_beta   90.00
_cell.angle_gamma   90.00
#
_symmetry.space_group_name_H-M   'P 1'
#
loop_
_entity.id
_entity.type
_entity.pdbx_description
1 polymer ?
#
loop_
_entity_poly.entity_id
_entity_poly.type
_entity_poly.pdbx_seq_one_letter_code
_entity_poly.pdbx_strand_id
1 'polypeptide(L)' 'PRRGWDFVSTGHGDVPWERCFRMLNAIGYDGPISIEWEDAGMDRLLGAPEALAHLRQFDFDRPTRSFDAAFAQD' A
#
# COMPACT_ATOMS: atom_id res chain seq x y z
N PRO A 1 -25.07 10.23 -1.39
CA PRO A 1 -25.18 10.54 -2.84
C PRO A 1 -25.04 12.04 -3.24
N ARG A 2 -24.45 12.89 -2.41
CA ARG A 2 -24.17 14.32 -2.73
C ARG A 2 -22.70 14.72 -2.57
N ARG A 3 -21.85 13.81 -2.11
CA ARG A 3 -20.42 14.05 -1.90
C ARG A 3 -19.65 13.57 -3.13
N GLY A 4 -18.68 14.35 -3.58
CA GLY A 4 -17.80 13.97 -4.69
C GLY A 4 -16.75 12.92 -4.32
N TRP A 5 -16.60 12.64 -3.02
CA TRP A 5 -15.72 11.62 -2.46
C TRP A 5 -16.25 11.18 -1.08
N ASP A 6 -15.86 9.99 -0.65
CA ASP A 6 -16.07 9.50 0.72
C ASP A 6 -14.93 8.54 1.13
N PHE A 7 -14.89 8.16 2.41
CA PHE A 7 -14.02 7.08 2.85
C PHE A 7 -14.57 5.73 2.38
N VAL A 8 -13.70 4.91 1.82
CA VAL A 8 -14.00 3.57 1.32
C VAL A 8 -12.90 2.61 1.73
N SER A 9 -13.24 1.33 1.87
CA SER A 9 -12.29 0.29 2.24
C SER A 9 -11.09 0.29 1.28
N THR A 10 -9.90 0.05 1.81
CA THR A 10 -8.66 0.07 1.04
C THR A 10 -8.73 -0.88 -0.16
N GLY A 11 -8.44 -0.35 -1.35
CA GLY A 11 -8.55 -1.07 -2.63
C GLY A 11 -9.77 -0.68 -3.47
N HIS A 12 -10.75 0.02 -2.88
CA HIS A 12 -11.97 0.48 -3.57
C HIS A 12 -11.94 1.96 -3.97
N GLY A 13 -10.91 2.70 -3.54
CA GLY A 13 -10.73 4.13 -3.85
C GLY A 13 -9.59 4.41 -4.82
N ASP A 14 -9.21 5.68 -4.92
CA ASP A 14 -8.27 6.17 -5.94
C ASP A 14 -6.82 6.31 -5.45
N VAL A 15 -6.50 5.83 -4.25
CA VAL A 15 -5.14 5.95 -3.67
C VAL A 15 -4.15 5.09 -4.45
N PRO A 16 -3.02 5.64 -4.92
CA PRO A 16 -2.05 4.90 -5.71
C PRO A 16 -1.07 4.07 -4.83
N TRP A 17 -1.57 3.02 -4.18
CA TRP A 17 -0.84 2.26 -3.15
C TRP A 17 0.56 1.77 -3.57
N GLU A 18 0.72 1.22 -4.78
CA GLU A 18 2.04 0.77 -5.23
C GLU A 18 3.08 1.92 -5.23
N ARG A 19 2.66 3.13 -5.64
CA ARG A 19 3.56 4.31 -5.61
C ARG A 19 3.90 4.72 -4.19
N CYS A 20 2.94 4.64 -3.26
CA CYS A 20 3.17 4.92 -1.84
C CYS A 20 4.18 3.95 -1.23
N PHE A 21 3.99 2.64 -1.39
CA PHE A 21 4.90 1.62 -0.84
C PHE A 21 6.31 1.69 -1.45
N ARG A 22 6.41 1.91 -2.77
CA ARG A 22 7.72 2.14 -3.41
C ARG A 22 8.44 3.36 -2.85
N MET A 23 7.72 4.44 -2.55
CA MET A 23 8.31 5.63 -1.94
C MET A 23 8.76 5.36 -0.50
N LEU A 24 7.97 4.65 0.30
CA LEU A 24 8.35 4.25 1.65
C LEU A 24 9.67 3.45 1.65
N ASN A 25 9.80 2.50 0.72
CA ASN A 25 11.05 1.77 0.48
C ASN A 25 12.21 2.68 0.04
N ALA A 26 11.93 3.66 -0.82
CA ALA A 26 12.95 4.59 -1.34
C ALA A 26 13.51 5.50 -0.25
N ILE A 27 12.68 5.95 0.69
CA ILE A 27 13.10 6.82 1.81
C ILE A 27 13.64 6.02 3.01
N GLY A 28 13.60 4.68 2.97
CA GLY A 28 14.04 3.82 4.06
C GLY A 28 13.15 3.91 5.30
N TYR A 29 11.83 3.93 5.10
CA TYR A 29 10.88 3.90 6.21
C TYR A 29 10.77 2.46 6.76
N ASP A 30 11.23 2.24 7.98
CA ASP A 30 11.25 0.92 8.65
C ASP A 30 10.21 0.80 9.78
N GLY A 31 9.28 1.76 9.88
CA GLY A 31 8.21 1.74 10.88
C GLY A 31 7.02 0.85 10.48
N PRO A 32 6.04 0.65 11.38
CA PRO A 32 4.84 -0.12 11.06
C PRO A 32 3.91 0.65 10.10
N ILE A 33 3.31 -0.07 9.15
CA ILE A 33 2.21 0.45 8.33
C ILE A 33 0.89 0.17 9.03
N SER A 34 0.27 1.22 9.58
CA SER A 34 -1.04 1.13 10.22
C SER A 34 -2.16 1.18 9.17
N ILE A 35 -3.27 0.47 9.45
CA ILE A 35 -4.50 0.54 8.67
C ILE A 35 -5.58 1.15 9.55
N GLU A 36 -5.93 2.40 9.25
CA GLU A 36 -7.16 3.01 9.73
C GLU A 36 -8.28 2.62 8.76
N TRP A 37 -9.28 1.88 9.25
CA TRP A 37 -10.34 1.36 8.40
C TRP A 37 -11.64 2.17 8.58
N GLU A 38 -12.16 2.72 7.49
CA GLU A 38 -13.44 3.41 7.44
C GLU A 38 -14.13 3.20 6.09
N ASP A 39 -15.34 2.66 6.12
CA ASP A 39 -16.24 2.58 4.97
C ASP A 39 -17.69 2.49 5.50
N ALA A 40 -18.50 3.52 5.24
CA ALA A 40 -19.89 3.55 5.69
C ALA A 40 -20.81 2.55 4.96
N GLY A 41 -20.36 1.98 3.84
CA GLY A 41 -21.08 1.03 3.01
C GLY A 41 -20.69 -0.43 3.23
N MET A 42 -19.73 -0.73 4.11
CA MET A 42 -19.18 -2.07 4.31
C MET A 42 -19.16 -2.47 5.80
N ASP A 43 -19.28 -3.75 6.12
CA ASP A 43 -19.06 -4.25 7.48
C ASP A 43 -17.55 -4.33 7.76
N ARG A 44 -17.10 -3.70 8.85
CA ARG A 44 -15.70 -3.71 9.30
C ARG A 44 -15.11 -5.11 9.45
N LEU A 45 -15.92 -6.11 9.82
CA LEU A 45 -15.42 -7.49 10.00
C LEU A 45 -15.08 -8.18 8.68
N LEU A 46 -15.58 -7.66 7.56
CA LEU A 46 -15.21 -8.07 6.21
C LEU A 46 -14.15 -7.14 5.63
N GLY A 47 -14.34 -5.83 5.76
CA GLY A 47 -13.48 -4.84 5.15
C GLY A 47 -12.08 -4.76 5.73
N ALA A 48 -11.94 -4.81 7.07
CA ALA A 48 -10.62 -4.70 7.70
C ALA A 48 -9.65 -5.84 7.29
N PRO A 49 -10.04 -7.13 7.30
CA PRO A 49 -9.15 -8.19 6.82
C PRO A 49 -8.90 -8.12 5.31
N GLU A 50 -9.89 -7.70 4.50
CA GLU A 50 -9.70 -7.49 3.05
C GLU A 50 -8.67 -6.38 2.77
N ALA A 51 -8.79 -5.24 3.46
CA ALA A 51 -7.85 -4.12 3.36
C ALA A 51 -6.42 -4.54 3.70
N LEU A 52 -6.23 -5.33 4.77
CA LEU A 52 -4.93 -5.88 5.15
C LEU A 52 -4.37 -6.80 4.05
N ALA A 53 -5.19 -7.71 3.52
CA ALA A 53 -4.76 -8.61 2.46
C ALA A 53 -4.38 -7.85 1.19
N HIS A 54 -5.13 -6.81 0.82
CA HIS A 54 -4.83 -5.96 -0.33
C HIS A 54 -3.52 -5.20 -0.15
N LEU A 55 -3.32 -4.51 0.98
CA LEU A 55 -2.09 -3.72 1.19
C LEU A 55 -0.83 -4.57 1.25
N ARG A 56 -0.91 -5.80 1.76
CA ARG A 56 0.22 -6.74 1.77
C ARG A 56 0.74 -7.10 0.38
N GLN A 57 -0.05 -6.89 -0.68
CA GLN A 57 0.41 -7.13 -2.05
C GLN A 57 1.48 -6.11 -2.50
N PHE A 58 1.55 -4.95 -1.84
CA PHE A 58 2.51 -3.88 -2.13
C PHE A 58 3.68 -3.82 -1.15
N ASP A 59 3.62 -4.59 -0.06
CA ASP A 59 4.63 -4.65 0.99
C ASP A 59 5.75 -5.65 0.63
N PHE A 60 6.57 -5.27 -0.35
CA PHE A 60 7.72 -6.06 -0.79
C PHE A 60 9.04 -5.41 -0.39
N ASP A 61 10.03 -6.26 -0.10
CA ASP A 61 11.36 -5.81 0.29
C ASP A 61 12.04 -4.98 -0.80
N ARG A 62 12.85 -4.01 -0.36
CA ARG A 62 13.71 -3.26 -1.26
C ARG A 62 14.77 -4.19 -1.89
N PRO A 63 15.06 -4.05 -3.19
CA PRO A 63 16.16 -4.80 -3.80
C PRO A 63 17.49 -4.51 -3.08
N THR A 64 18.26 -5.56 -2.80
CA THR A 64 19.55 -5.49 -2.09
C THR A 64 20.71 -5.06 -2.98
N ARG A 65 20.51 -5.03 -4.31
CA ARG A 65 21.50 -4.64 -5.31
C ARG A 65 20.82 -3.77 -6.38
N SER A 66 21.53 -2.76 -6.89
CA SER A 66 21.04 -2.06 -8.08
C SER A 66 21.09 -3.00 -9.28
N PHE A 67 20.13 -2.83 -10.19
CA PHE A 67 20.08 -3.60 -11.43
C PHE A 67 21.38 -3.46 -12.22
N ASP A 68 21.90 -2.24 -12.38
CA ASP A 68 23.13 -1.97 -13.14
C ASP A 68 24.37 -2.63 -12.51
N ALA A 69 24.42 -2.75 -11.18
CA ALA A 69 25.52 -3.43 -10.50
C ALA A 69 25.54 -4.95 -10.76
N ALA A 70 24.47 -5.53 -11.32
CA ALA A 70 24.48 -6.92 -11.78
C ALA A 70 25.20 -7.09 -13.13
N PHE A 71 25.46 -6.01 -13.87
CA PHE A 71 26.05 -6.03 -15.21
C PHE A 71 27.40 -5.32 -15.31
N ALA A 72 27.88 -4.71 -14.23
CA ALA A 72 29.24 -4.20 -14.18
C ALA A 72 30.22 -5.39 -14.25
N GLN A 73 30.94 -5.51 -15.37
CA GLN A 73 32.14 -6.36 -15.47
C GLN A 73 33.33 -5.61 -14.87
N ASP A 74 34.24 -6.35 -14.25
CA ASP A 74 35.52 -5.84 -13.73
C ASP A 74 36.38 -5.19 -14.84
#